data_AF-A0A7J6QY77-F1
#
_entry.id   AF-A0A7J6QY77-F1
#
_cell.length_a   1.000
_cell.length_b   1.000
_cell.length_c   1.000
_cell.angle_alpha   90.00
_cell.angle_beta   90.00
_cell.angle_gamma   90.00
#
_symmetry.space_group_name_H-M   'P 1'
#
loop_
_entity.id
_entity.type
_entity.pdbx_description
1 polymer ?
#
loop_
_entity_poly.entity_id
_entity_poly.type
_entity_poly.pdbx_seq_one_letter_code
_entity_poly.pdbx_strand_id
1 'polypeptide(L)'
;MPSFTPATEGTTSCALPTVERDFLRPVELVCTDMDGTVLGPDHSIHEVTFEKIHRAQKLGCSVIPATGRCRMSAAKCFSKGGIDLDWQSLWDDVKGELQLWADSQRVEWATALNASTRKAFVGGNIRLALMEAILEALREGSSEPGDSEFMRMGHACNEAFQTPLVTKAWCPIMREAWTNYSSAEEFSDEVRASIAEEVVVVVRYSLPGVYLNGCVVYDEEGHVASNVVLDYQIVCDLVNGLRHQQEVIPLVCSGDRVLAPFTNDFVKCMERMFDDPSPEDCGGYDGLLKKVRDDAIPVHMVHVITRDPDYMKGEVVGRLKDFATSHGCAAAQSLSFLCDIIPAAANKGYGIRVLKERLGYNSIACIGDAMNDKEMLQNADVPVVMGNAMNEIKTLGKLKVNSNDHAELPGVADLMNRIIAAKQ
;
A
#
# COMPACT_ATOMS: atom_id res chain seq x y z
N MET A 1 -42.06 16.03 -2.83
CA MET A 1 -40.96 15.53 -3.67
C MET A 1 -40.65 16.57 -4.72
N PRO A 2 -39.40 17.05 -4.85
CA PRO A 2 -38.94 17.68 -6.07
C PRO A 2 -38.08 16.69 -6.87
N SER A 3 -38.43 16.58 -8.15
CA SER A 3 -37.83 15.75 -9.18
C SER A 3 -36.46 16.27 -9.64
N PHE A 4 -35.49 15.37 -9.79
CA PHE A 4 -34.23 15.64 -10.49
C PHE A 4 -34.46 15.68 -12.01
N THR A 5 -34.07 16.78 -12.64
CA THR A 5 -33.89 16.89 -14.09
C THR A 5 -32.41 16.70 -14.44
N PRO A 6 -32.06 16.06 -15.58
CA PRO A 6 -30.67 15.88 -15.97
C PRO A 6 -30.11 17.18 -16.56
N ALA A 7 -28.88 17.53 -16.18
CA ALA A 7 -28.19 18.71 -16.67
C ALA A 7 -27.71 18.51 -18.12
N THR A 8 -28.03 19.46 -19.00
CA THR A 8 -27.47 19.60 -20.34
C THR A 8 -26.18 20.41 -20.30
N GLU A 9 -25.20 19.99 -21.09
CA GLU A 9 -23.87 20.58 -21.26
C GLU A 9 -23.90 22.07 -21.62
N GLY A 10 -23.05 22.84 -20.95
CA GLY A 10 -22.78 24.24 -21.23
C GLY A 10 -21.57 24.71 -20.42
N THR A 11 -20.50 25.06 -21.13
CA THR A 11 -19.26 25.63 -20.59
C THR A 11 -19.54 26.88 -19.76
N THR A 12 -19.51 26.73 -18.44
CA THR A 12 -19.43 27.83 -17.47
C THR A 12 -18.46 27.41 -16.38
N SER A 13 -17.58 28.33 -15.98
CA SER A 13 -16.74 28.22 -14.78
C SER A 13 -17.67 27.94 -13.59
N CYS A 14 -17.85 26.67 -13.26
CA CYS A 14 -18.85 26.24 -12.30
C CYS A 14 -18.28 26.44 -10.90
N ALA A 15 -18.60 27.58 -10.28
CA ALA A 15 -18.33 27.75 -8.87
C ALA A 15 -19.08 26.66 -8.08
N LEU A 16 -18.39 25.98 -7.17
CA LEU A 16 -19.00 24.98 -6.28
C LEU A 16 -20.25 25.55 -5.62
N PRO A 17 -21.35 24.78 -5.55
CA PRO A 17 -22.53 25.19 -4.79
C PRO A 17 -22.15 25.56 -3.36
N THR A 18 -22.74 26.64 -2.82
CA THR A 18 -22.40 27.16 -1.48
C THR A 18 -22.46 26.08 -0.40
N VAL A 19 -23.47 25.22 -0.45
CA VAL A 19 -23.64 24.11 0.50
C VAL A 19 -22.47 23.12 0.45
N GLU A 20 -21.99 22.76 -0.75
CA GLU A 20 -20.83 21.88 -0.90
C GLU A 20 -19.55 22.56 -0.39
N ARG A 21 -19.36 23.82 -0.73
CA ARG A 21 -18.23 24.62 -0.26
C ARG A 21 -18.17 24.67 1.28
N ASP A 22 -19.30 24.87 1.95
CA ASP A 22 -19.35 25.05 3.40
C ASP A 22 -18.85 23.84 4.19
N PHE A 23 -19.11 22.61 3.70
CA PHE A 23 -18.62 21.40 4.38
C PHE A 23 -17.30 20.86 3.82
N LEU A 24 -16.90 21.21 2.60
CA LEU A 24 -15.60 20.81 2.03
C LEU A 24 -14.45 21.72 2.45
N ARG A 25 -14.70 23.02 2.62
CA ARG A 25 -13.66 24.00 3.01
C ARG A 25 -12.93 23.62 4.30
N PRO A 26 -13.61 23.14 5.36
CA PRO A 26 -12.95 22.79 6.61
C PRO A 26 -12.16 21.49 6.56
N VAL A 27 -12.29 20.65 5.51
CA VAL A 27 -11.63 19.33 5.44
C VAL A 27 -10.11 19.49 5.48
N GLU A 28 -9.47 18.81 6.43
CA GLU A 28 -8.02 18.82 6.65
C GLU A 28 -7.38 17.47 6.27
N LEU A 29 -8.18 16.40 6.25
CA LEU A 29 -7.74 15.05 5.95
C LEU A 29 -8.76 14.33 5.08
N VAL A 30 -8.29 13.65 4.05
CA VAL A 30 -9.08 12.72 3.23
C VAL A 30 -8.55 11.32 3.46
N CYS A 31 -9.38 10.44 3.98
CA CYS A 31 -9.11 9.02 4.09
C CYS A 31 -9.74 8.31 2.89
N THR A 32 -8.92 7.65 2.06
CA THR A 32 -9.39 6.99 0.84
C THR A 32 -9.21 5.49 0.92
N ASP A 33 -10.22 4.73 0.49
CA ASP A 33 -9.96 3.35 0.10
C ASP A 33 -9.06 3.30 -1.14
N MET A 34 -8.46 2.14 -1.37
CA MET A 34 -7.56 1.88 -2.49
C MET A 34 -8.28 1.24 -3.67
N ASP A 35 -8.50 -0.08 -3.61
CA ASP A 35 -9.14 -0.85 -4.68
C ASP A 35 -10.58 -0.37 -4.88
N GLY A 36 -11.00 -0.17 -6.13
CA GLY A 36 -12.34 0.35 -6.42
C GLY A 36 -12.55 1.85 -6.11
N THR A 37 -11.55 2.52 -5.51
CA THR A 37 -11.64 3.93 -5.10
C THR A 37 -10.52 4.79 -5.69
N VAL A 38 -9.30 4.79 -5.14
CA VAL A 38 -8.17 5.57 -5.68
C VAL A 38 -7.45 4.84 -6.81
N LEU A 39 -7.51 3.50 -6.80
CA LEU A 39 -6.90 2.66 -7.81
C LEU A 39 -7.84 2.46 -8.99
N GLY A 40 -7.29 2.61 -10.19
CA GLY A 40 -7.94 2.22 -11.42
C GLY A 40 -8.02 0.69 -11.56
N PRO A 41 -8.66 0.19 -12.64
CA PRO A 41 -8.79 -1.25 -12.90
C PRO A 41 -7.47 -2.01 -13.05
N ASP A 42 -6.37 -1.31 -13.33
CA ASP A 42 -5.01 -1.85 -13.45
C ASP A 42 -4.23 -1.83 -12.12
N HIS A 43 -4.90 -1.48 -11.01
CA HIS A 43 -4.31 -1.28 -9.68
C HIS A 43 -3.23 -0.19 -9.61
N SER A 44 -3.24 0.77 -10.55
CA SER A 44 -2.44 1.98 -10.50
C SER A 44 -3.29 3.20 -10.11
N ILE A 45 -2.65 4.28 -9.70
CA ILE A 45 -3.32 5.56 -9.46
C ILE A 45 -3.13 6.42 -10.70
N HIS A 46 -4.24 6.95 -11.19
CA HIS A 46 -4.23 7.83 -12.36
C HIS A 46 -3.41 9.11 -12.08
N GLU A 47 -2.62 9.55 -13.05
CA GLU A 47 -1.76 10.75 -12.96
C GLU A 47 -2.50 12.01 -12.48
N VAL A 48 -3.67 12.31 -13.06
CA VAL A 48 -4.52 13.44 -12.63
C VAL A 48 -4.92 13.34 -11.16
N THR A 49 -5.16 12.14 -10.64
CA THR A 49 -5.48 11.93 -9.23
C THR A 49 -4.30 12.35 -8.35
N PHE A 50 -3.08 11.98 -8.72
CA PHE A 50 -1.88 12.43 -8.00
C PHE A 50 -1.69 13.94 -8.04
N GLU A 51 -1.84 14.56 -9.22
CA GLU A 51 -1.74 16.02 -9.36
C GLU A 51 -2.71 16.73 -8.42
N LYS A 52 -3.97 16.25 -8.35
CA LYS A 52 -4.98 16.88 -7.48
C LYS A 52 -4.75 16.59 -6.00
N ILE A 53 -4.31 15.39 -5.64
CA ILE A 53 -3.91 15.08 -4.26
C ILE A 53 -2.80 16.03 -3.81
N HIS A 54 -1.75 16.19 -4.61
CA HIS A 54 -0.63 17.07 -4.28
C HIS A 54 -1.06 18.54 -4.14
N ARG A 55 -1.94 19.00 -5.03
CA ARG A 55 -2.49 20.35 -4.96
C ARG A 55 -3.38 20.56 -3.73
N ALA A 56 -4.19 19.58 -3.35
CA ALA A 56 -4.98 19.62 -2.13
C ALA A 56 -4.10 19.66 -0.87
N GLN A 57 -2.99 18.89 -0.85
CA GLN A 57 -2.00 18.91 0.23
C GLN A 57 -1.37 20.30 0.42
N LYS A 58 -1.00 21.00 -0.67
CA LYS A 58 -0.51 22.39 -0.60
C LYS A 58 -1.52 23.38 0.00
N LEU A 59 -2.81 23.03 0.04
CA LEU A 59 -3.88 23.80 0.66
C LEU A 59 -4.26 23.28 2.05
N GLY A 60 -3.40 22.46 2.68
CA GLY A 60 -3.60 21.92 4.02
C GLY A 60 -4.63 20.78 4.08
N CYS A 61 -4.80 20.01 3.00
CA CYS A 61 -5.61 18.79 2.99
C CYS A 61 -4.74 17.57 2.74
N SER A 62 -4.40 16.85 3.81
CA SER A 62 -3.68 15.58 3.74
C SER A 62 -4.55 14.49 3.12
N VAL A 63 -3.93 13.49 2.48
CA VAL A 63 -4.63 12.34 1.89
C VAL A 63 -3.93 11.08 2.34
N ILE A 64 -4.68 10.16 2.94
CA ILE A 64 -4.13 8.95 3.56
C ILE A 64 -4.92 7.70 3.12
N PRO A 65 -4.26 6.55 2.98
CA PRO A 65 -4.94 5.31 2.65
C PRO A 65 -5.66 4.70 3.87
N ALA A 66 -6.83 4.14 3.63
CA ALA A 66 -7.57 3.28 4.54
C ALA A 66 -7.99 2.00 3.80
N THR A 67 -7.20 0.93 3.93
CA THR A 67 -7.26 -0.22 3.03
C THR A 67 -7.26 -1.57 3.75
N GLY A 68 -7.74 -2.60 3.06
CA GLY A 68 -7.57 -4.00 3.44
C GLY A 68 -6.15 -4.54 3.18
N ARG A 69 -5.35 -3.86 2.35
CA ARG A 69 -3.97 -4.24 2.04
C ARG A 69 -3.04 -4.07 3.23
N CYS A 70 -1.94 -4.84 3.24
CA CYS A 70 -0.79 -4.50 4.09
C CYS A 70 -0.10 -3.23 3.57
N ARG A 71 0.73 -2.61 4.42
CA ARG A 71 1.38 -1.33 4.09
C ARG A 71 2.30 -1.49 2.89
N MET A 72 3.10 -2.56 2.81
CA MET A 72 3.97 -2.79 1.66
C MET A 72 3.20 -2.98 0.34
N SER A 73 2.10 -3.72 0.33
CA SER A 73 1.28 -3.91 -0.87
C SER A 73 0.66 -2.58 -1.31
N ALA A 74 0.11 -1.80 -0.37
CA ALA A 74 -0.40 -0.46 -0.65
C ALA A 74 0.68 0.47 -1.22
N ALA A 75 1.86 0.48 -0.61
CA ALA A 75 2.97 1.35 -1.01
C ALA A 75 3.43 1.11 -2.46
N LYS A 76 3.42 -0.16 -2.92
CA LYS A 76 3.72 -0.51 -4.32
C LYS A 76 2.73 0.06 -5.33
N CYS A 77 1.46 0.23 -4.95
CA CYS A 77 0.47 0.84 -5.84
C CYS A 77 0.77 2.32 -6.08
N PHE A 78 1.33 3.02 -5.09
CA PHE A 78 1.75 4.42 -5.24
C PHE A 78 2.99 4.58 -6.14
N SER A 79 3.91 3.59 -6.18
CA SER A 79 5.06 3.64 -7.09
C SER A 79 4.73 3.33 -8.55
N LYS A 80 3.63 2.61 -8.83
CA LYS A 80 3.23 2.24 -10.20
C LYS A 80 2.66 3.42 -11.02
N GLY A 81 2.44 4.57 -10.40
CA GLY A 81 1.78 5.73 -11.00
C GLY A 81 2.61 6.55 -11.99
N GLY A 82 3.92 6.28 -12.14
CA GLY A 82 4.76 6.85 -13.21
C GLY A 82 4.58 8.36 -13.44
N ILE A 83 4.73 9.18 -12.41
CA ILE A 83 4.39 10.60 -12.46
C ILE A 83 5.60 11.45 -12.83
N ASP A 84 5.45 12.31 -13.83
CA ASP A 84 6.34 13.45 -14.10
C ASP A 84 5.81 14.67 -13.32
N LEU A 85 6.15 14.77 -12.04
CA LEU A 85 5.77 15.93 -11.20
C LEU A 85 6.71 17.10 -11.50
N ASP A 86 6.27 18.35 -11.24
CA ASP A 86 7.17 19.52 -11.19
C ASP A 86 8.13 19.37 -9.99
N TRP A 87 9.20 18.61 -10.23
CA TRP A 87 10.15 18.10 -9.25
C TRP A 87 10.87 19.18 -8.48
N GLN A 88 11.09 20.34 -9.10
CA GLN A 88 11.85 21.41 -8.51
C GLN A 88 11.13 21.99 -7.27
N SER A 89 9.81 22.13 -7.35
CA SER A 89 8.98 22.56 -6.22
C SER A 89 8.89 21.51 -5.12
N LEU A 90 8.92 20.22 -5.46
CA LEU A 90 8.79 19.12 -4.50
C LEU A 90 10.11 18.86 -3.76
N TRP A 91 11.24 19.00 -4.46
CA TRP A 91 12.59 18.87 -3.93
C TRP A 91 12.93 19.98 -2.93
N ASP A 92 12.53 21.23 -3.23
CA ASP A 92 12.77 22.37 -2.36
C ASP A 92 12.07 22.23 -0.99
N ASP A 93 10.93 21.52 -0.92
CA ASP A 93 10.16 21.29 0.30
C ASP A 93 10.76 20.21 1.21
N VAL A 94 11.44 19.18 0.67
CA VAL A 94 11.83 17.96 1.43
C VAL A 94 13.35 17.80 1.57
N LYS A 95 14.16 18.48 0.73
CA LYS A 95 15.64 18.33 0.76
C LYS A 95 16.28 18.67 2.11
N GLY A 96 15.69 19.60 2.87
CA GLY A 96 16.22 20.00 4.19
C GLY A 96 16.08 18.91 5.25
N GLU A 97 14.94 18.21 5.26
CA GLU A 97 14.65 17.15 6.24
C GLU A 97 15.33 15.83 5.87
N LEU A 98 15.39 15.50 4.57
CA LEU A 98 16.11 14.33 4.06
C LEU A 98 17.62 14.44 4.28
N GLN A 99 18.21 15.62 4.12
CA GLN A 99 19.63 15.85 4.37
C GLN A 99 19.96 15.67 5.87
N LEU A 100 19.14 16.24 6.75
CA LEU A 100 19.30 16.10 8.21
C LEU A 100 19.10 14.65 8.67
N TRP A 101 18.12 13.93 8.10
CA TRP A 101 17.90 12.53 8.38
C TRP A 101 19.05 11.65 7.84
N ALA A 102 19.44 11.79 6.57
CA ALA A 102 20.53 11.02 5.96
C ALA A 102 21.89 11.28 6.66
N ASP A 103 22.14 12.51 7.10
CA ASP A 103 23.37 12.84 7.84
C ASP A 103 23.31 12.33 9.30
N SER A 104 22.12 12.23 9.92
CA SER A 104 21.95 11.58 11.23
C SER A 104 22.11 10.05 11.18
N GLN A 105 21.66 9.39 10.10
CA GLN A 105 21.77 7.94 9.91
C GLN A 105 23.20 7.51 9.55
N ARG A 106 23.99 8.38 8.91
CA ARG A 106 25.41 8.13 8.58
C ARG A 106 26.30 7.82 9.77
N VAL A 107 26.04 8.41 10.94
CA VAL A 107 26.91 8.28 12.13
C VAL A 107 26.57 7.04 12.96
N GLU A 108 25.29 6.64 13.04
CA GLU A 108 24.87 5.42 13.74
C GLU A 108 25.12 4.13 12.93
N TRP A 109 25.02 4.19 11.60
CA TRP A 109 25.13 3.01 10.74
C TRP A 109 26.58 2.51 10.57
N ALA A 110 27.55 3.43 10.65
CA ALA A 110 28.97 3.11 10.51
C ALA A 110 29.54 2.32 11.69
N THR A 111 28.86 2.32 12.85
CA THR A 111 29.33 1.63 14.07
C THR A 111 28.60 0.31 14.37
N ALA A 112 27.50 0.00 13.68
CA ALA A 112 26.61 -1.12 14.03
C ALA A 112 26.72 -2.37 13.12
N LEU A 113 27.65 -2.40 12.16
CA LEU A 113 27.77 -3.54 11.25
C LEU A 113 28.71 -4.62 11.79
N ASN A 114 28.15 -5.51 12.61
CA ASN A 114 28.71 -6.85 12.85
C ASN A 114 27.59 -7.91 12.96
N ALA A 115 27.69 -8.95 12.13
CA ALA A 115 26.99 -10.25 12.13
C ALA A 115 25.44 -10.30 12.05
N SER A 116 24.70 -9.27 12.43
CA SER A 116 23.22 -9.16 12.34
C SER A 116 22.71 -8.68 10.97
N THR A 117 23.62 -8.22 10.11
CA THR A 117 23.44 -7.91 8.67
C THR A 117 22.85 -9.08 7.86
N ARG A 118 22.83 -10.30 8.41
CA ARG A 118 22.25 -11.51 7.79
C ARG A 118 20.71 -11.51 7.67
N LYS A 119 19.99 -10.54 8.24
CA LYS A 119 18.51 -10.51 8.31
C LYS A 119 17.83 -9.69 7.21
N ALA A 120 18.60 -9.05 6.33
CA ALA A 120 18.10 -8.22 5.23
C ALA A 120 17.83 -9.05 3.96
N PHE A 121 16.69 -9.77 3.81
CA PHE A 121 16.48 -10.58 2.59
C PHE A 121 15.02 -10.79 2.08
N VAL A 122 14.03 -9.96 2.44
CA VAL A 122 12.66 -10.11 1.88
C VAL A 122 12.14 -8.79 1.30
N GLY A 123 12.07 -8.70 -0.04
CA GLY A 123 11.41 -7.61 -0.79
C GLY A 123 12.36 -6.54 -1.34
N GLY A 124 12.46 -6.41 -2.67
CA GLY A 124 13.06 -5.25 -3.37
C GLY A 124 14.60 -5.19 -3.49
N ASN A 125 15.35 -6.00 -2.74
CA ASN A 125 16.81 -5.86 -2.59
C ASN A 125 17.70 -6.18 -3.79
N ILE A 126 17.17 -6.66 -4.93
CA ILE A 126 18.02 -6.87 -6.12
C ILE A 126 18.48 -5.53 -6.68
N ARG A 127 17.64 -4.49 -6.67
CA ARG A 127 17.98 -3.17 -7.23
C ARG A 127 19.02 -2.45 -6.36
N LEU A 128 18.86 -2.46 -5.04
CA LEU A 128 19.71 -1.72 -4.10
C LEU A 128 21.10 -2.35 -3.91
N ALA A 129 21.22 -3.67 -3.72
CA ALA A 129 22.54 -4.32 -3.59
C ALA A 129 23.33 -4.30 -4.92
N LEU A 130 22.63 -4.36 -6.05
CA LEU A 130 23.20 -4.13 -7.38
C LEU A 130 23.68 -2.68 -7.53
N MET A 131 22.88 -1.69 -7.10
CA MET A 131 23.27 -0.28 -7.09
C MET A 131 24.46 -0.04 -6.15
N GLU A 132 24.52 -0.69 -5.00
CA GLU A 132 25.66 -0.60 -4.08
C GLU A 132 26.93 -1.16 -4.73
N ALA A 133 26.86 -2.32 -5.40
CA ALA A 133 28.00 -2.87 -6.13
C ALA A 133 28.45 -1.97 -7.29
N ILE A 134 27.50 -1.32 -7.97
CA ILE A 134 27.79 -0.32 -9.00
C ILE A 134 28.47 0.89 -8.35
N LEU A 135 27.88 1.51 -7.33
CA LEU A 135 28.41 2.69 -6.64
C LEU A 135 29.76 2.46 -5.96
N GLU A 136 30.01 1.25 -5.46
CA GLU A 136 31.31 0.83 -4.91
C GLU A 136 32.37 0.75 -6.02
N ALA A 137 32.04 0.12 -7.16
CA ALA A 137 32.92 0.07 -8.33
C ALA A 137 33.21 1.47 -8.90
N LEU A 138 32.25 2.39 -8.80
CA LEU A 138 32.39 3.79 -9.22
C LEU A 138 33.23 4.64 -8.26
N ARG A 139 33.26 4.27 -6.98
CA ARG A 139 34.06 4.95 -5.93
C ARG A 139 35.55 4.64 -6.00
N GLU A 140 35.94 3.49 -6.56
CA GLU A 140 37.35 3.09 -6.67
C GLU A 140 38.14 3.89 -7.72
N GLY A 141 37.51 4.85 -8.41
CA GLY A 141 38.21 5.86 -9.19
C GLY A 141 38.88 5.31 -10.45
N SER A 142 38.34 4.25 -11.04
CA SER A 142 38.80 3.76 -12.34
C SER A 142 38.21 4.61 -13.48
N SER A 143 39.10 5.14 -14.32
CA SER A 143 38.75 5.64 -15.66
C SER A 143 38.11 4.50 -16.48
N GLU A 144 36.98 4.78 -17.15
CA GLU A 144 36.20 3.86 -18.03
C GLU A 144 36.37 2.36 -17.70
N PRO A 145 35.42 1.74 -16.97
CA PRO A 145 35.49 0.30 -16.70
C PRO A 145 35.58 -0.49 -18.02
N GLY A 146 36.62 -1.29 -18.18
CA GLY A 146 36.78 -2.11 -19.38
C GLY A 146 35.74 -3.23 -19.46
N ASP A 147 35.56 -3.84 -20.63
CA ASP A 147 34.61 -4.94 -20.86
C ASP A 147 34.71 -6.09 -19.83
N SER A 148 35.92 -6.36 -19.31
CA SER A 148 36.16 -7.37 -18.28
C SER A 148 35.58 -7.02 -16.91
N GLU A 149 35.47 -5.74 -16.58
CA GLU A 149 35.02 -5.23 -15.28
C GLU A 149 33.49 -5.23 -15.20
N PHE A 150 32.82 -4.77 -16.26
CA PHE A 150 31.37 -4.94 -16.42
C PHE A 150 30.94 -6.41 -16.41
N MET A 151 31.72 -7.29 -17.04
CA MET A 151 31.48 -8.74 -16.99
C MET A 151 31.66 -9.31 -15.58
N ARG A 152 32.63 -8.80 -14.81
CA ARG A 152 32.87 -9.21 -13.41
C ARG A 152 31.72 -8.79 -12.49
N MET A 153 31.23 -7.56 -12.62
CA MET A 153 30.04 -7.07 -11.93
C MET A 153 28.79 -7.89 -12.29
N GLY A 154 28.59 -8.18 -13.58
CA GLY A 154 27.52 -9.07 -14.02
C GLY A 154 27.60 -10.46 -13.41
N HIS A 155 28.81 -11.04 -13.31
CA HIS A 155 29.04 -12.33 -12.68
C HIS A 155 28.80 -12.32 -11.16
N ALA A 156 29.25 -11.30 -10.44
CA ALA A 156 29.00 -11.15 -9.01
C ALA A 156 27.51 -11.03 -8.70
N CYS A 157 26.75 -10.32 -9.54
CA CYS A 157 25.29 -10.26 -9.43
C CYS A 157 24.64 -11.62 -9.71
N ASN A 158 25.09 -12.34 -10.74
CA ASN A 158 24.60 -13.68 -11.06
C ASN A 158 24.81 -14.68 -9.91
N GLU A 159 25.96 -14.60 -9.22
CA GLU A 159 26.29 -15.44 -8.07
C GLU A 159 25.51 -15.05 -6.81
N ALA A 160 25.34 -13.75 -6.55
CA ALA A 160 24.59 -13.25 -5.39
C ALA A 160 23.08 -13.55 -5.49
N PHE A 161 22.52 -13.56 -6.70
CA PHE A 161 21.08 -13.71 -6.93
C PHE A 161 20.65 -15.07 -7.50
N GLN A 162 21.60 -15.98 -7.77
CA GLN A 162 21.36 -17.34 -8.31
C GLN A 162 20.47 -17.40 -9.56
N THR A 163 20.42 -16.34 -10.37
CA THR A 163 19.62 -16.28 -11.60
C THR A 163 20.53 -16.48 -12.83
N PRO A 164 20.30 -17.45 -13.73
CA PRO A 164 21.30 -17.79 -14.77
C PRO A 164 21.40 -16.83 -15.97
N LEU A 165 20.76 -15.66 -15.98
CA LEU A 165 20.46 -14.92 -17.22
C LEU A 165 20.67 -13.41 -17.13
N VAL A 166 21.65 -12.93 -16.36
CA VAL A 166 21.91 -11.48 -16.25
C VAL A 166 23.14 -11.04 -17.04
N THR A 167 24.17 -11.88 -17.16
CA THR A 167 25.50 -11.45 -17.65
C THR A 167 25.56 -11.00 -19.12
N LYS A 168 24.79 -11.60 -20.04
CA LYS A 168 24.92 -11.32 -21.49
C LYS A 168 24.07 -10.15 -22.02
N ALA A 169 22.95 -9.84 -21.38
CA ALA A 169 22.03 -8.78 -21.84
C ALA A 169 22.28 -7.42 -21.16
N TRP A 170 22.95 -7.41 -20.01
CA TRP A 170 23.08 -6.22 -19.17
C TRP A 170 24.31 -5.37 -19.48
N CYS A 171 25.39 -5.98 -19.99
CA CYS A 171 26.62 -5.28 -20.35
C CYS A 171 26.40 -4.18 -21.43
N PRO A 172 25.55 -4.39 -22.46
CA PRO A 172 25.21 -3.34 -23.42
C PRO A 172 24.38 -2.19 -22.81
N ILE A 173 23.38 -2.49 -21.97
CA ILE A 173 22.48 -1.50 -21.35
C ILE A 173 23.24 -0.62 -20.35
N MET A 174 24.08 -1.22 -19.51
CA MET A 174 24.91 -0.49 -18.55
C MET A 174 25.96 0.38 -19.26
N ARG A 175 26.48 -0.09 -20.40
CA ARG A 175 27.38 0.69 -21.26
C ARG A 175 26.66 1.87 -21.89
N GLU A 176 25.48 1.65 -22.45
CA GLU A 176 24.65 2.70 -23.05
C GLU A 176 24.24 3.77 -22.04
N ALA A 177 23.86 3.35 -20.82
CA ALA A 177 23.60 4.26 -19.71
C ALA A 177 24.86 5.05 -19.33
N TRP A 178 26.01 4.39 -19.13
CA TRP A 178 27.28 5.03 -18.78
C TRP A 178 27.78 6.03 -19.83
N THR A 179 27.63 5.72 -21.12
CA THR A 179 28.09 6.59 -22.22
C THR A 179 27.34 7.92 -22.32
N ASN A 180 26.17 8.03 -21.67
CA ASN A 180 25.37 9.25 -21.68
C ASN A 180 25.72 10.22 -20.55
N TYR A 181 26.61 9.85 -19.61
CA TYR A 181 27.00 10.71 -18.48
C TYR A 181 28.49 11.05 -18.52
N SER A 182 28.83 12.28 -18.16
CA SER A 182 30.20 12.80 -18.27
C SER A 182 31.10 12.32 -17.14
N SER A 183 30.51 11.75 -16.07
CA SER A 183 31.24 11.20 -14.93
C SER A 183 30.41 10.15 -14.15
N ALA A 184 31.13 9.34 -13.37
CA ALA A 184 30.56 8.42 -12.38
C ALA A 184 29.67 9.12 -11.34
N GLU A 185 30.02 10.37 -11.02
CA GLU A 185 29.35 11.20 -10.01
C GLU A 185 28.01 11.70 -10.54
N GLU A 186 27.96 12.17 -11.79
CA GLU A 186 26.73 12.58 -12.49
C GLU A 186 25.74 11.42 -12.65
N PHE A 187 26.23 10.23 -13.04
CA PHE A 187 25.40 9.02 -13.08
C PHE A 187 24.91 8.60 -11.68
N SER A 188 25.79 8.68 -10.66
CA SER A 188 25.43 8.36 -9.27
C SER A 188 24.38 9.32 -8.72
N ASP A 189 24.43 10.60 -9.07
CA ASP A 189 23.51 11.61 -8.54
C ASP A 189 22.14 11.50 -9.21
N GLU A 190 22.08 11.22 -10.52
CA GLU A 190 20.83 10.94 -11.22
C GLU A 190 20.15 9.68 -10.67
N VAL A 191 20.92 8.61 -10.42
CA VAL A 191 20.39 7.37 -9.81
C VAL A 191 19.93 7.61 -8.38
N ARG A 192 20.65 8.41 -7.59
CA ARG A 192 20.22 8.80 -6.23
C ARG A 192 18.94 9.63 -6.25
N ALA A 193 18.83 10.58 -7.18
CA ALA A 193 17.63 11.39 -7.37
C ALA A 193 16.43 10.50 -7.69
N SER A 194 16.57 9.60 -8.67
CA SER A 194 15.51 8.65 -9.05
C SER A 194 15.10 7.70 -7.92
N ILE A 195 16.03 7.25 -7.08
CA ILE A 195 15.71 6.42 -5.89
C ILE A 195 15.03 7.26 -4.82
N ALA A 196 15.50 8.48 -4.57
CA ALA A 196 14.87 9.38 -3.61
C ALA A 196 13.43 9.70 -4.04
N GLU A 197 13.18 9.89 -5.34
CA GLU A 197 11.85 10.07 -5.93
C GLU A 197 10.94 8.86 -5.66
N GLU A 198 11.36 7.63 -6.01
CA GLU A 198 10.57 6.41 -5.77
C GLU A 198 10.32 6.17 -4.27
N VAL A 199 11.33 6.34 -3.42
CA VAL A 199 11.23 6.08 -1.97
C VAL A 199 10.38 7.12 -1.26
N VAL A 200 10.50 8.41 -1.61
CA VAL A 200 9.69 9.49 -1.00
C VAL A 200 8.23 9.32 -1.36
N VAL A 201 7.89 9.00 -2.61
CA VAL A 201 6.49 8.75 -3.01
C VAL A 201 5.92 7.55 -2.26
N VAL A 202 6.67 6.44 -2.20
CA VAL A 202 6.24 5.22 -1.50
C VAL A 202 6.04 5.45 0.00
N VAL A 203 6.96 6.15 0.68
CA VAL A 203 6.87 6.40 2.12
C VAL A 203 5.81 7.46 2.44
N ARG A 204 5.77 8.58 1.70
CA ARG A 204 4.87 9.71 1.98
C ARG A 204 3.39 9.39 1.75
N TYR A 205 3.07 8.49 0.82
CA TYR A 205 1.67 8.11 0.56
C TYR A 205 1.26 6.80 1.25
N SER A 206 2.20 6.09 1.86
CA SER A 206 1.92 4.92 2.72
C SER A 206 2.05 5.19 4.21
N LEU A 207 2.22 6.45 4.61
CA LEU A 207 2.24 6.90 6.00
C LEU A 207 1.72 8.35 6.08
N PRO A 208 0.91 8.70 7.10
CA PRO A 208 0.23 7.79 8.02
C PRO A 208 -0.85 7.00 7.27
N GLY A 209 -1.39 5.94 7.89
CA GLY A 209 -2.40 5.14 7.20
C GLY A 209 -3.06 4.06 8.04
N VAL A 210 -4.20 3.58 7.55
CA VAL A 210 -5.00 2.51 8.14
C VAL A 210 -4.90 1.28 7.23
N TYR A 211 -4.38 0.17 7.76
CA TYR A 211 -4.06 -1.04 7.00
C TYR A 211 -4.75 -2.27 7.58
N LEU A 212 -4.84 -3.31 6.75
CA LEU A 212 -5.45 -4.58 7.12
C LEU A 212 -6.86 -4.38 7.72
N ASN A 213 -7.67 -3.53 7.07
CA ASN A 213 -9.00 -3.13 7.53
C ASN A 213 -9.01 -2.53 8.95
N GLY A 214 -7.97 -1.80 9.34
CA GLY A 214 -7.87 -1.15 10.65
C GLY A 214 -7.28 -2.00 11.75
N CYS A 215 -6.74 -3.18 11.43
CA CYS A 215 -5.94 -3.95 12.39
C CYS A 215 -4.63 -3.23 12.75
N VAL A 216 -4.04 -2.49 11.81
CA VAL A 216 -2.83 -1.70 12.05
C VAL A 216 -3.03 -0.28 11.58
N VAL A 217 -2.61 0.66 12.43
CA VAL A 217 -2.61 2.08 12.13
C VAL A 217 -1.19 2.59 12.34
N TYR A 218 -0.63 3.26 11.32
CA TYR A 218 0.69 3.90 11.43
C TYR A 218 0.54 5.43 11.45
N ASP A 219 1.36 6.11 12.25
CA ASP A 219 1.50 7.57 12.25
C ASP A 219 2.45 8.07 11.15
N GLU A 220 2.73 9.37 11.13
CA GLU A 220 3.52 10.04 10.09
C GLU A 220 4.98 9.56 10.08
N GLU A 221 5.50 9.18 11.24
CA GLU A 221 6.85 8.63 11.42
C GLU A 221 6.93 7.12 11.18
N GLY A 222 5.79 6.46 10.95
CA GLY A 222 5.71 5.02 10.73
C GLY A 222 5.69 4.17 12.01
N HIS A 223 5.48 4.79 13.18
CA HIS A 223 5.21 4.04 14.40
C HIS A 223 3.80 3.49 14.41
N VAL A 224 3.60 2.38 15.12
CA VAL A 224 2.29 1.75 15.26
C VAL A 224 1.45 2.52 16.28
N ALA A 225 0.50 3.33 15.78
CA ALA A 225 -0.43 4.10 16.59
C ALA A 225 -1.54 3.24 17.21
N SER A 226 -1.95 2.17 16.53
CA SER A 226 -2.87 1.14 17.04
C SER A 226 -2.55 -0.22 16.43
N ASN A 227 -2.68 -1.26 17.25
CA ASN A 227 -2.41 -2.65 16.90
C ASN A 227 -3.52 -3.56 17.45
N VAL A 228 -4.40 -4.05 16.58
CA VAL A 228 -5.51 -4.95 16.93
C VAL A 228 -5.23 -6.31 16.31
N VAL A 229 -5.18 -7.34 17.16
CA VAL A 229 -4.78 -8.70 16.76
C VAL A 229 -5.82 -9.72 17.21
N LEU A 230 -5.85 -10.86 16.52
CA LEU A 230 -6.61 -12.03 16.91
C LEU A 230 -5.96 -12.70 18.12
N ASP A 231 -6.79 -13.20 19.02
CA ASP A 231 -6.30 -14.07 20.09
C ASP A 231 -5.74 -15.37 19.50
N TYR A 232 -4.61 -15.83 20.05
CA TYR A 232 -3.92 -17.01 19.54
C TYR A 232 -4.81 -18.27 19.56
N GLN A 233 -5.73 -18.40 20.52
CA GLN A 233 -6.65 -19.52 20.58
C GLN A 233 -7.61 -19.53 19.39
N ILE A 234 -8.10 -18.36 18.96
CA ILE A 234 -8.94 -18.23 17.76
C ILE A 234 -8.16 -18.69 16.53
N VAL A 235 -6.87 -18.31 16.43
CA VAL A 235 -6.00 -18.75 15.33
C VAL A 235 -5.79 -20.26 15.36
N CYS A 236 -5.57 -20.85 16.55
CA CYS A 236 -5.47 -22.30 16.70
C CYS A 236 -6.74 -23.01 16.24
N ASP A 237 -7.90 -22.58 16.73
CA ASP A 237 -9.18 -23.22 16.45
C ASP A 237 -9.52 -23.16 14.95
N LEU A 238 -9.30 -22.00 14.32
CA LEU A 238 -9.45 -21.81 12.88
C LEU A 238 -8.51 -22.73 12.09
N VAL A 239 -7.22 -22.66 12.37
CA VAL A 239 -6.20 -23.43 11.62
C VAL A 239 -6.45 -24.92 11.78
N ASN A 240 -6.76 -25.38 13.00
CA ASN A 240 -7.07 -26.78 13.30
C ASN A 240 -8.33 -27.26 12.58
N GLY A 241 -9.39 -26.43 12.54
CA GLY A 241 -10.61 -26.74 11.81
C GLY A 241 -10.42 -26.89 10.30
N LEU A 242 -9.42 -26.20 9.72
CA LEU A 242 -9.12 -26.24 8.29
C LEU A 242 -8.13 -27.34 7.88
N ARG A 243 -7.42 -27.99 8.82
CA ARG A 243 -6.35 -28.97 8.52
C ARG A 243 -6.77 -30.14 7.61
N HIS A 244 -8.04 -30.53 7.70
CA HIS A 244 -8.56 -31.68 6.96
C HIS A 244 -9.21 -31.28 5.63
N GLN A 245 -9.17 -30.00 5.27
CA GLN A 245 -9.74 -29.48 4.04
C GLN A 245 -8.63 -29.18 3.04
N GLN A 246 -8.34 -30.16 2.17
CA GLN A 246 -7.20 -30.07 1.25
C GLN A 246 -7.26 -28.86 0.29
N GLU A 247 -8.43 -28.28 0.09
CA GLU A 247 -8.64 -27.15 -0.82
C GLU A 247 -8.73 -25.80 -0.13
N VAL A 248 -8.75 -25.76 1.21
CA VAL A 248 -8.89 -24.52 1.99
C VAL A 248 -7.63 -24.26 2.80
N ILE A 249 -6.96 -23.14 2.50
CA ILE A 249 -5.65 -22.82 3.07
C ILE A 249 -5.78 -21.53 3.90
N PRO A 250 -5.41 -21.54 5.20
CA PRO A 250 -5.26 -20.33 5.98
C PRO A 250 -3.89 -19.68 5.71
N LEU A 251 -3.86 -18.39 5.45
CA LEU A 251 -2.66 -17.55 5.42
C LEU A 251 -2.74 -16.54 6.56
N VAL A 252 -1.78 -16.59 7.49
CA VAL A 252 -1.71 -15.69 8.65
C VAL A 252 -1.00 -14.41 8.25
N CYS A 253 -1.65 -13.27 8.42
CA CYS A 253 -1.09 -11.96 8.12
C CYS A 253 -0.69 -11.22 9.39
N SER A 254 0.54 -10.72 9.41
CA SER A 254 1.17 -10.02 10.51
C SER A 254 1.89 -8.77 9.98
N GLY A 255 1.19 -7.63 9.91
CA GLY A 255 1.69 -6.41 9.30
C GLY A 255 2.06 -6.65 7.84
N ASP A 256 3.34 -6.50 7.52
CA ASP A 256 3.90 -6.69 6.18
C ASP A 256 4.42 -8.13 5.94
N ARG A 257 3.98 -9.10 6.74
CA ARG A 257 4.35 -10.52 6.63
C ARG A 257 3.13 -11.39 6.40
N VAL A 258 3.28 -12.40 5.56
CA VAL A 258 2.29 -13.45 5.34
C VAL A 258 2.94 -14.79 5.67
N LEU A 259 2.29 -15.62 6.48
CA LEU A 259 2.76 -16.95 6.87
C LEU A 259 1.77 -17.98 6.33
N ALA A 260 2.28 -19.02 5.70
CA ALA A 260 1.48 -20.12 5.16
C ALA A 260 1.87 -21.45 5.82
N PRO A 261 0.93 -22.40 5.99
CA PRO A 261 1.28 -23.74 6.42
C PRO A 261 2.20 -24.40 5.38
N PHE A 262 2.02 -24.12 4.10
CA PHE A 262 2.87 -24.58 3.02
C PHE A 262 2.74 -23.63 1.82
N THR A 263 3.77 -23.57 0.99
CA THR A 263 3.77 -22.80 -0.25
C THR A 263 3.58 -23.72 -1.46
N ASN A 264 2.68 -23.33 -2.36
CA ASN A 264 2.47 -24.00 -3.65
C ASN A 264 2.13 -22.95 -4.73
N ASP A 265 1.98 -23.37 -5.98
CA ASP A 265 1.74 -22.44 -7.09
C ASP A 265 0.48 -21.60 -6.92
N PHE A 266 -0.53 -22.08 -6.20
CA PHE A 266 -1.75 -21.33 -5.91
C PHE A 266 -1.51 -20.26 -4.85
N VAL A 267 -0.84 -20.59 -3.75
CA VAL A 267 -0.44 -19.61 -2.72
C VAL A 267 0.46 -18.53 -3.33
N LYS A 268 1.42 -18.91 -4.18
CA LYS A 268 2.27 -17.97 -4.94
C LYS A 268 1.50 -17.17 -6.00
N CYS A 269 0.37 -17.68 -6.48
CA CYS A 269 -0.48 -16.92 -7.40
C CYS A 269 -1.17 -15.76 -6.67
N MET A 270 -1.54 -15.95 -5.40
CA MET A 270 -2.13 -14.89 -4.57
C MET A 270 -1.17 -13.72 -4.37
N GLU A 271 0.09 -14.02 -4.07
CA GLU A 271 1.17 -13.02 -4.01
C GLU A 271 1.18 -12.13 -5.26
N ARG A 272 1.14 -12.75 -6.45
CA ARG A 272 1.18 -12.02 -7.72
C ARG A 272 -0.08 -11.21 -8.02
N MET A 273 -1.24 -11.64 -7.54
CA MET A 273 -2.50 -10.93 -7.77
C MET A 273 -2.60 -9.65 -6.94
N PHE A 274 -2.10 -9.66 -5.70
CA PHE A 274 -2.26 -8.55 -4.76
C PHE A 274 -0.98 -7.75 -4.53
N ASP A 275 0.09 -8.08 -5.25
CA ASP A 275 1.46 -7.60 -4.97
C ASP A 275 1.85 -7.77 -3.49
N ASP A 276 1.29 -8.79 -2.85
CA ASP A 276 1.48 -9.07 -1.44
C ASP A 276 2.91 -9.55 -1.15
N PRO A 277 3.34 -9.52 0.13
CA PRO A 277 4.59 -10.15 0.54
C PRO A 277 4.56 -11.65 0.24
N SER A 278 5.69 -12.20 -0.23
CA SER A 278 5.81 -13.64 -0.47
C SER A 278 5.56 -14.42 0.82
N PRO A 279 4.64 -15.41 0.84
CA PRO A 279 4.31 -16.13 2.06
C PRO A 279 5.48 -16.97 2.60
N GLU A 280 5.74 -16.86 3.90
CA GLU A 280 6.70 -17.68 4.64
C GLU A 280 6.17 -19.12 4.78
N ASP A 281 6.87 -20.09 4.21
CA ASP A 281 6.54 -21.51 4.37
C ASP A 281 6.87 -21.99 5.80
N CYS A 282 5.86 -22.42 6.54
CA CYS A 282 6.02 -22.86 7.92
C CYS A 282 6.16 -24.39 8.06
N GLY A 283 6.22 -25.16 6.98
CA GLY A 283 6.46 -26.61 7.02
C GLY A 283 5.29 -27.44 7.59
N GLY A 284 4.07 -26.92 7.51
CA GLY A 284 2.82 -27.56 7.89
C GLY A 284 1.98 -26.69 8.83
N TYR A 285 0.74 -27.13 9.10
CA TYR A 285 -0.17 -26.44 10.03
C TYR A 285 0.39 -26.35 11.47
N ASP A 286 1.05 -27.41 11.95
CA ASP A 286 1.71 -27.39 13.26
C ASP A 286 2.91 -26.45 13.29
N GLY A 287 3.68 -26.40 12.19
CA GLY A 287 4.80 -25.48 12.06
C GLY A 287 4.35 -24.02 12.03
N LEU A 288 3.24 -23.72 11.35
CA LEU A 288 2.60 -22.41 11.35
C LEU A 288 2.20 -21.98 12.77
N LEU A 289 1.40 -22.80 13.46
CA LEU A 289 0.95 -22.48 14.82
C LEU A 289 2.09 -22.38 15.82
N LYS A 290 3.11 -23.24 15.69
CA LYS A 290 4.32 -23.18 16.49
C LYS A 290 5.07 -21.88 16.26
N LYS A 291 5.28 -21.48 15.00
CA LYS A 291 5.99 -20.24 14.66
C LYS A 291 5.25 -19.02 15.19
N VAL A 292 3.94 -18.94 15.00
CA VAL A 292 3.12 -17.84 15.54
C VAL A 292 3.28 -17.70 17.05
N ARG A 293 3.26 -18.82 17.79
CA ARG A 293 3.42 -18.82 19.25
C ARG A 293 4.84 -18.51 19.70
N ASP A 294 5.81 -19.26 19.18
CA ASP A 294 7.19 -19.24 19.67
C ASP A 294 7.88 -17.91 19.32
N ASP A 295 7.55 -17.30 18.15
CA ASP A 295 8.05 -15.98 17.74
C ASP A 295 7.15 -14.82 18.24
N ALA A 296 6.09 -15.11 19.01
CA ALA A 296 5.09 -14.15 19.50
C ALA A 296 4.55 -13.22 18.39
N ILE A 297 4.18 -13.81 17.25
CA ILE A 297 3.76 -13.06 16.07
C ILE A 297 2.37 -12.46 16.29
N PRO A 298 2.20 -11.13 16.17
CA PRO A 298 0.88 -10.50 16.23
C PRO A 298 0.07 -10.88 14.98
N VAL A 299 -1.02 -11.63 15.15
CA VAL A 299 -1.87 -12.03 14.02
C VAL A 299 -2.95 -10.99 13.80
N HIS A 300 -2.81 -10.15 12.77
CA HIS A 300 -3.80 -9.12 12.44
C HIS A 300 -5.02 -9.70 11.74
N MET A 301 -4.81 -10.66 10.84
CA MET A 301 -5.89 -11.33 10.14
C MET A 301 -5.44 -12.69 9.62
N VAL A 302 -6.41 -13.52 9.22
CA VAL A 302 -6.17 -14.77 8.51
C VAL A 302 -6.96 -14.77 7.21
N HIS A 303 -6.27 -14.76 6.07
CA HIS A 303 -6.90 -15.01 4.78
C HIS A 303 -7.20 -16.50 4.66
N VAL A 304 -8.46 -16.85 4.46
CA VAL A 304 -8.87 -18.22 4.15
C VAL A 304 -9.15 -18.29 2.67
N ILE A 305 -8.32 -19.04 1.93
CA ILE A 305 -8.35 -19.12 0.48
C ILE A 305 -8.71 -20.52 -0.01
N THR A 306 -9.41 -20.61 -1.15
CA THR A 306 -9.60 -21.86 -1.91
C THR A 306 -9.49 -21.62 -3.41
N ARG A 307 -9.19 -22.65 -4.19
CA ARG A 307 -9.17 -22.59 -5.65
C ARG A 307 -10.56 -22.55 -6.27
N ASP A 308 -11.59 -22.93 -5.51
CA ASP A 308 -12.96 -23.05 -5.99
C ASP A 308 -13.84 -21.92 -5.41
N PRO A 309 -14.19 -20.90 -6.23
CA PRO A 309 -15.07 -19.81 -5.80
C PRO A 309 -16.50 -20.26 -5.47
N ASP A 310 -17.00 -21.29 -6.13
CA ASP A 310 -18.35 -21.83 -5.87
C ASP A 310 -18.35 -22.56 -4.53
N TYR A 311 -17.29 -23.31 -4.22
CA TYR A 311 -17.10 -23.90 -2.90
C TYR A 311 -16.94 -22.85 -1.80
N MET A 312 -16.16 -21.79 -2.06
CA MET A 312 -16.01 -20.66 -1.14
C MET A 312 -17.38 -20.08 -0.77
N LYS A 313 -18.17 -19.72 -1.79
CA LYS A 313 -19.47 -19.09 -1.62
C LYS A 313 -20.53 -20.03 -1.05
N GLY A 314 -20.54 -21.29 -1.48
CA GLY A 314 -21.56 -22.28 -1.14
C GLY A 314 -21.41 -22.86 0.26
N GLU A 315 -20.18 -23.02 0.75
CA GLU A 315 -19.93 -23.74 2.01
C GLU A 315 -18.96 -23.02 2.95
N VAL A 316 -17.81 -22.55 2.45
CA VAL A 316 -16.73 -22.04 3.30
C VAL A 316 -17.14 -20.76 4.03
N VAL A 317 -17.70 -19.78 3.31
CA VAL A 317 -18.11 -18.48 3.89
C VAL A 317 -19.14 -18.66 5.01
N GLY A 318 -20.11 -19.56 4.84
CA GLY A 318 -21.11 -19.85 5.87
C GLY A 318 -20.44 -20.33 7.16
N ARG A 319 -19.56 -21.33 7.05
CA ARG A 319 -18.81 -21.86 8.20
C ARG A 319 -17.90 -20.82 8.85
N LEU A 320 -17.23 -19.98 8.06
CA LEU A 320 -16.37 -18.93 8.59
C LEU A 320 -17.18 -17.85 9.33
N LYS A 321 -18.40 -17.54 8.89
CA LYS A 321 -19.32 -16.64 9.61
C LYS A 321 -19.79 -17.24 10.93
N ASP A 322 -20.13 -18.53 10.95
CA ASP A 322 -20.50 -19.23 12.18
C ASP A 322 -19.32 -19.32 13.16
N PHE A 323 -18.13 -19.62 12.64
CA PHE A 323 -16.88 -19.58 13.38
C PHE A 323 -16.64 -18.19 13.97
N ALA A 324 -16.74 -17.14 13.17
CA ALA A 324 -16.50 -15.77 13.63
C ALA A 324 -17.49 -15.34 14.72
N THR A 325 -18.77 -15.67 14.54
CA THR A 325 -19.83 -15.38 15.52
C THR A 325 -19.56 -16.09 16.85
N SER A 326 -19.14 -17.36 16.81
CA SER A 326 -18.87 -18.15 18.03
C SER A 326 -17.60 -17.73 18.77
N HIS A 327 -16.62 -17.14 18.08
CA HIS A 327 -15.33 -16.74 18.66
C HIS A 327 -15.23 -15.24 18.93
N GLY A 328 -16.29 -14.46 18.64
CA GLY A 328 -16.29 -13.01 18.84
C GLY A 328 -15.32 -12.26 17.92
N CYS A 329 -15.10 -12.78 16.70
CA CYS A 329 -14.36 -12.11 15.65
C CYS A 329 -15.28 -11.82 14.45
N ALA A 330 -14.74 -11.32 13.33
CA ALA A 330 -15.51 -11.02 12.13
C ALA A 330 -15.01 -11.83 10.93
N ALA A 331 -15.94 -12.19 10.06
CA ALA A 331 -15.67 -12.81 8.77
C ALA A 331 -16.13 -11.89 7.64
N ALA A 332 -15.22 -11.53 6.74
CA ALA A 332 -15.51 -10.67 5.58
C ALA A 332 -15.06 -11.38 4.30
N GLN A 333 -15.97 -11.52 3.32
CA GLN A 333 -15.59 -12.07 2.03
C GLN A 333 -15.08 -10.95 1.14
N SER A 334 -13.77 -10.88 0.95
CA SER A 334 -13.13 -9.84 0.15
C SER A 334 -13.10 -10.20 -1.34
N LEU A 335 -13.01 -11.49 -1.69
CA LEU A 335 -13.03 -11.97 -3.07
C LEU A 335 -13.85 -13.26 -3.20
N SER A 336 -14.17 -13.64 -4.43
CA SER A 336 -14.93 -14.86 -4.70
C SER A 336 -14.26 -16.12 -4.15
N PHE A 337 -12.93 -16.13 -4.02
CA PHE A 337 -12.11 -17.24 -3.54
C PHE A 337 -11.40 -17.00 -2.20
N LEU A 338 -11.64 -15.85 -1.54
CA LEU A 338 -10.93 -15.43 -0.33
C LEU A 338 -11.90 -14.82 0.69
N CYS A 339 -11.83 -15.30 1.93
CA CYS A 339 -12.56 -14.76 3.05
C CYS A 339 -11.61 -14.51 4.24
N ASP A 340 -11.74 -13.34 4.84
CA ASP A 340 -10.89 -12.87 5.93
C ASP A 340 -11.52 -13.17 7.28
N ILE A 341 -10.73 -13.70 8.20
CA ILE A 341 -11.02 -13.67 9.63
C ILE A 341 -10.21 -12.53 10.26
N ILE A 342 -10.90 -11.59 10.88
CA ILE A 342 -10.33 -10.37 11.46
C ILE A 342 -10.87 -10.15 12.89
N PRO A 343 -10.15 -9.43 13.76
CA PRO A 343 -10.64 -9.04 15.07
C PRO A 343 -11.95 -8.25 14.97
N ALA A 344 -12.95 -8.53 15.80
CA ALA A 344 -14.23 -7.83 15.77
C ALA A 344 -14.11 -6.31 16.04
N ALA A 345 -13.07 -5.89 16.77
CA ALA A 345 -12.80 -4.49 17.05
C ALA A 345 -12.14 -3.74 15.87
N ALA A 346 -11.58 -4.45 14.89
CA ALA A 346 -10.89 -3.85 13.76
C ALA A 346 -11.86 -3.53 12.62
N ASN A 347 -11.89 -2.27 12.22
CA ASN A 347 -12.51 -1.79 10.98
C ASN A 347 -11.86 -0.46 10.58
N LYS A 348 -12.03 -0.04 9.33
CA LYS A 348 -11.46 1.22 8.83
C LYS A 348 -11.93 2.45 9.64
N GLY A 349 -13.19 2.47 10.09
CA GLY A 349 -13.72 3.56 10.92
C GLY A 349 -13.03 3.70 12.28
N TYR A 350 -12.73 2.58 12.94
CA TYR A 350 -11.91 2.56 14.15
C TYR A 350 -10.51 3.15 13.87
N GLY A 351 -9.86 2.71 12.79
CA GLY A 351 -8.52 3.17 12.44
C GLY A 351 -8.46 4.67 12.14
N ILE A 352 -9.45 5.19 11.40
CA ILE A 352 -9.57 6.62 11.10
C ILE A 352 -9.79 7.43 12.37
N ARG A 353 -10.61 6.96 13.32
CA ARG A 353 -10.79 7.63 14.61
C ARG A 353 -9.47 7.73 15.37
N VAL A 354 -8.68 6.65 15.40
CA VAL A 354 -7.33 6.65 16.01
C VAL A 354 -6.44 7.70 15.35
N LEU A 355 -6.40 7.76 14.01
CA LEU A 355 -5.58 8.76 13.30
C LEU A 355 -6.08 10.18 13.52
N LYS A 356 -7.39 10.41 13.47
CA LYS A 356 -7.99 11.72 13.72
C LYS A 356 -7.60 12.25 15.10
N GLU A 357 -7.68 11.41 16.13
CA GLU A 357 -7.28 11.74 17.50
C GLU A 357 -5.76 12.00 17.61
N ARG A 358 -4.93 11.17 16.95
CA ARG A 358 -3.46 11.28 16.97
C ARG A 358 -2.94 12.54 16.27
N LEU A 359 -3.47 12.82 15.09
CA LEU A 359 -3.00 13.90 14.21
C LEU A 359 -3.69 15.24 14.51
N GLY A 360 -4.72 15.25 15.36
CA GLY A 360 -5.40 16.47 15.78
C GLY A 360 -6.27 17.12 14.69
N TYR A 361 -6.64 16.38 13.65
CA TYR A 361 -7.52 16.88 12.58
C TYR A 361 -8.98 16.97 13.07
N ASN A 362 -9.64 18.08 12.77
CA ASN A 362 -11.01 18.34 13.21
C ASN A 362 -12.04 17.88 12.18
N SER A 363 -11.71 18.00 10.89
CA SER A 363 -12.61 17.67 9.79
C SER A 363 -11.98 16.66 8.83
N ILE A 364 -12.63 15.50 8.73
CA ILE A 364 -12.20 14.40 7.88
C ILE A 364 -13.24 14.11 6.80
N ALA A 365 -12.76 13.98 5.57
CA ALA A 365 -13.53 13.36 4.49
C ALA A 365 -13.12 11.88 4.38
N CYS A 366 -14.08 10.99 4.16
CA CYS A 366 -13.77 9.59 3.85
C CYS A 366 -14.44 9.20 2.54
N ILE A 367 -13.70 8.51 1.68
CA ILE A 367 -14.15 8.11 0.34
C ILE A 367 -13.96 6.60 0.14
N GLY A 368 -15.02 5.93 -0.30
CA GLY A 368 -15.03 4.47 -0.50
C GLY A 368 -16.14 3.98 -1.43
N ASP A 369 -16.09 2.69 -1.76
CA ASP A 369 -16.97 2.03 -2.72
C ASP A 369 -17.58 0.72 -2.20
N ALA A 370 -17.04 0.10 -1.16
CA ALA A 370 -17.41 -1.25 -0.73
C ALA A 370 -17.91 -1.33 0.73
N MET A 371 -18.39 -2.52 1.13
CA MET A 371 -18.97 -2.73 2.46
C MET A 371 -17.98 -2.54 3.62
N ASN A 372 -16.69 -2.81 3.42
CA ASN A 372 -15.63 -2.57 4.41
C ASN A 372 -15.33 -1.07 4.63
N ASP A 373 -15.89 -0.18 3.82
CA ASP A 373 -15.82 1.27 3.98
C ASP A 373 -16.96 1.83 4.83
N LYS A 374 -18.01 1.04 5.06
CA LYS A 374 -19.24 1.48 5.72
C LYS A 374 -18.96 2.20 7.04
N GLU A 375 -18.20 1.58 7.94
CA GLU A 375 -17.89 2.15 9.24
C GLU A 375 -17.08 3.43 9.10
N MET A 376 -16.18 3.50 8.12
CA MET A 376 -15.35 4.67 7.85
C MET A 376 -16.18 5.85 7.34
N LEU A 377 -17.13 5.59 6.43
CA LEU A 377 -18.09 6.57 5.93
C LEU A 377 -19.02 7.05 7.05
N GLN A 378 -19.51 6.15 7.91
CA GLN A 378 -20.38 6.52 9.03
C GLN A 378 -19.71 7.42 10.07
N ASN A 379 -18.38 7.34 10.20
CA ASN A 379 -17.61 8.13 11.16
C ASN A 379 -17.00 9.41 10.55
N ALA A 380 -17.18 9.66 9.25
CA ALA A 380 -16.63 10.81 8.55
C ALA A 380 -17.46 12.09 8.78
N ASP A 381 -16.80 13.25 8.85
CA ASP A 381 -17.49 14.55 8.82
C ASP A 381 -18.07 14.82 7.42
N VAL A 382 -17.36 14.33 6.40
CA VAL A 382 -17.80 14.34 4.99
C VAL A 382 -17.67 12.93 4.40
N PRO A 383 -18.73 12.11 4.47
CA PRO A 383 -18.74 10.83 3.76
C PRO A 383 -18.95 11.04 2.26
N VAL A 384 -18.07 10.43 1.46
CA VAL A 384 -18.07 10.51 0.00
C VAL A 384 -18.17 9.10 -0.57
N VAL A 385 -19.11 8.88 -1.47
CA VAL A 385 -19.29 7.57 -2.13
C VAL A 385 -18.88 7.64 -3.59
N MET A 386 -18.15 6.62 -4.03
CA MET A 386 -17.72 6.48 -5.41
C MET A 386 -18.88 6.27 -6.38
N GLY A 387 -18.68 6.62 -7.66
CA GLY A 387 -19.66 6.37 -8.73
C GLY A 387 -20.00 4.88 -8.87
N ASN A 388 -18.98 4.03 -8.74
CA ASN A 388 -19.01 2.57 -8.81
C ASN A 388 -19.35 1.88 -7.48
N ALA A 389 -19.71 2.63 -6.43
CA ALA A 389 -19.99 2.06 -5.11
C ALA A 389 -21.11 0.99 -5.10
N MET A 390 -21.03 0.08 -4.13
CA MET A 390 -22.11 -0.85 -3.81
C MET A 390 -23.39 -0.10 -3.41
N ASN A 391 -24.56 -0.62 -3.78
CA ASN A 391 -25.84 0.06 -3.53
C ASN A 391 -26.10 0.25 -2.03
N GLU A 392 -25.63 -0.68 -1.22
CA GLU A 392 -25.75 -0.74 0.22
C GLU A 392 -25.09 0.46 0.92
N ILE A 393 -24.00 1.00 0.35
CA ILE A 393 -23.27 2.12 0.96
C ILE A 393 -23.58 3.47 0.30
N LYS A 394 -24.16 3.50 -0.91
CA LYS A 394 -24.45 4.76 -1.65
C LYS A 394 -25.24 5.80 -0.85
N THR A 395 -26.11 5.34 0.05
CA THR A 395 -26.96 6.21 0.87
C THR A 395 -26.23 6.84 2.07
N LEU A 396 -25.01 6.36 2.38
CA LEU A 396 -24.18 6.92 3.45
C LEU A 396 -23.46 8.20 3.02
N GLY A 397 -23.27 8.39 1.71
CA GLY A 397 -22.55 9.52 1.16
C GLY A 397 -23.32 10.84 1.28
N LYS A 398 -22.67 11.85 1.84
CA LYS A 398 -23.08 13.25 1.73
C LYS A 398 -22.76 13.80 0.34
N LEU A 399 -21.73 13.26 -0.29
CA LEU A 399 -21.31 13.57 -1.64
C LEU A 399 -21.17 12.30 -2.46
N LYS A 400 -21.52 12.38 -3.75
CA LYS A 400 -21.19 11.35 -4.74
C LYS A 400 -20.22 11.92 -5.75
N VAL A 401 -19.16 11.15 -6.05
CA VAL A 401 -18.15 11.49 -7.05
C VAL A 401 -18.18 10.51 -8.22
N ASN A 402 -17.32 10.75 -9.21
CA ASN A 402 -17.13 9.85 -10.34
C ASN A 402 -16.68 8.44 -9.92
N SER A 403 -16.74 7.49 -10.85
CA SER A 403 -16.16 6.16 -10.65
C SER A 403 -14.63 6.20 -10.68
N ASN A 404 -13.99 5.17 -10.13
CA ASN A 404 -12.53 5.06 -10.12
C ASN A 404 -11.92 4.90 -11.53
N ASP A 405 -12.70 4.39 -12.48
CA ASP A 405 -12.31 4.17 -13.88
C ASP A 405 -12.69 5.33 -14.83
N HIS A 406 -13.15 6.47 -14.28
CA HIS A 406 -13.52 7.62 -15.11
C HIS A 406 -12.27 8.18 -15.82
N ALA A 407 -12.27 8.17 -17.15
CA ALA A 407 -11.10 8.43 -17.99
C ALA A 407 -10.41 9.78 -17.76
N GLU A 408 -11.17 10.87 -17.56
CA GLU A 408 -10.58 12.22 -17.43
C GLU A 408 -10.45 12.69 -15.98
N LEU A 409 -11.40 12.30 -15.13
CA LEU A 409 -11.51 12.76 -13.75
C LEU A 409 -12.01 11.62 -12.84
N PRO A 410 -11.12 10.70 -12.44
CA PRO A 410 -11.43 9.64 -11.47
C PRO A 410 -12.03 10.19 -10.17
N GLY A 411 -12.83 9.37 -9.48
CA GLY A 411 -13.59 9.81 -8.30
C GLY A 411 -12.79 10.53 -7.21
N VAL A 412 -11.57 10.06 -6.90
CA VAL A 412 -10.70 10.75 -5.93
C VAL A 412 -10.20 12.10 -6.48
N ALA A 413 -9.86 12.18 -7.76
CA ALA A 413 -9.47 13.44 -8.40
C ALA A 413 -10.62 14.45 -8.44
N ASP A 414 -11.85 13.98 -8.69
CA ASP A 414 -13.08 14.77 -8.60
C ASP A 414 -13.26 15.36 -7.19
N LEU A 415 -13.15 14.53 -6.14
CA LEU A 415 -13.19 15.01 -4.76
C LEU A 415 -12.12 16.07 -4.48
N MET A 416 -10.87 15.81 -4.89
CA MET A 416 -9.77 16.74 -4.64
C MET A 416 -10.00 18.08 -5.36
N ASN A 417 -10.47 18.06 -6.61
CA ASN A 417 -10.85 19.27 -7.34
C ASN A 417 -11.90 20.09 -6.59
N ARG A 418 -12.91 19.43 -6.00
CA ARG A 418 -13.95 20.10 -5.22
C ARG A 418 -13.41 20.69 -3.92
N ILE A 419 -12.51 19.99 -3.22
CA ILE A 419 -11.85 20.52 -2.01
C ILE A 419 -10.98 21.73 -2.35
N ILE A 420 -10.18 21.66 -3.42
CA ILE A 420 -9.33 22.76 -3.89
C ILE A 420 -10.17 24.01 -4.14
N ALA A 421 -11.26 23.88 -4.90
CA ALA A 421 -12.12 25.03 -5.23
C ALA A 421 -13.03 25.49 -4.06
N ALA A 422 -13.14 24.71 -2.97
CA ALA A 422 -13.78 25.15 -1.73
C ALA A 422 -12.83 25.95 -0.81
N LYS A 423 -11.52 25.70 -0.91
CA LYS A 423 -10.47 26.38 -0.13
C LYS A 423 -9.96 27.67 -0.77
N GLN A 424 -10.13 27.81 -2.09
CA GLN A 424 -9.96 29.07 -2.85
C GLN A 424 -11.21 29.95 -2.74
#